data_AF-A0A3A4PLZ3-F1
#
_entry.id   AF-A0A3A4PLZ3-F1
#
_cell.length_a   1.000
_cell.length_b   1.000
_cell.length_c   1.000
_cell.angle_alpha   90.00
_cell.angle_beta   90.00
_cell.angle_gamma   90.00
#
_symmetry.space_group_name_H-M   'P 1'
#
loop_
_entity.id
_entity.type
_entity.pdbx_description
1 polymer ?
#
loop_
_entity_poly.entity_id
_entity_poly.type
_entity_poly.pdbx_seq_one_letter_code
_entity_poly.pdbx_strand_id
1 'polypeptide(L)' 'MRSRRFAAADLDADRDVDIHDIRGFANRFTGPGGGVPQGCEPADLTGNGHVGLDDVALFQHLYTGH' A
#
# COMPACT_ATOMS: atom_id res chain seq x y z
N MET A 1 -3.92 -7.60 -18.37
CA MET A 1 -3.67 -6.21 -17.92
C MET A 1 -3.79 -6.19 -16.41
N ARG A 2 -2.75 -5.80 -15.66
CA ARG A 2 -2.87 -5.60 -14.21
C ARG A 2 -3.52 -4.24 -13.94
N SER A 3 -4.38 -4.19 -12.94
CA SER A 3 -5.14 -3.01 -12.53
C SER A 3 -4.22 -1.88 -12.05
N ARG A 4 -4.61 -0.60 -12.21
CA ARG A 4 -3.90 0.55 -11.62
C ARG A 4 -3.67 0.40 -10.12
N ARG A 5 -4.59 -0.27 -9.42
CA ARG A 5 -4.48 -0.53 -7.97
C ARG A 5 -3.39 -1.53 -7.65
N PHE A 6 -3.15 -2.49 -8.54
CA PHE A 6 -2.06 -3.45 -8.39
C PHE A 6 -0.70 -2.73 -8.39
N ALA A 7 -0.47 -1.84 -9.37
CA ALA A 7 0.77 -1.08 -9.47
C ALA A 7 1.00 -0.10 -8.32
N ALA A 8 -0.04 0.25 -7.56
CA ALA A 8 0.11 1.09 -6.36
C ALA A 8 0.53 0.26 -5.14
N ALA A 9 0.10 -1.01 -5.05
CA ALA A 9 0.42 -1.90 -3.95
C ALA A 9 1.78 -2.61 -4.10
N ASP A 10 2.36 -2.61 -5.30
CA ASP A 10 3.72 -3.04 -5.65
C ASP A 10 4.72 -1.93 -5.26
N LEU A 11 5.06 -1.89 -3.97
CA LEU A 11 5.83 -0.83 -3.31
C LEU A 11 7.34 -1.01 -3.43
N ASP A 12 7.83 -2.21 -3.75
CA ASP A 12 9.25 -2.45 -4.05
C ASP A 12 9.57 -2.58 -5.55
N ALA A 13 8.53 -2.52 -6.41
CA ALA A 13 8.59 -2.47 -7.87
C ALA A 13 9.13 -3.75 -8.53
N ASP A 14 8.97 -4.90 -7.87
CA ASP A 14 9.38 -6.20 -8.40
C ASP A 14 8.32 -6.86 -9.31
N ARG A 15 7.15 -6.23 -9.43
CA ARG A 15 6.00 -6.67 -10.21
C ARG A 15 5.24 -7.82 -9.57
N ASP A 16 5.16 -7.90 -8.25
CA ASP A 16 4.04 -8.55 -7.60
C ASP A 16 3.55 -7.77 -6.36
N VAL A 17 2.72 -8.39 -5.52
CA VAL A 17 2.23 -7.77 -4.28
C VAL A 17 2.38 -8.83 -3.19
N ASP A 18 3.40 -8.69 -2.35
CA ASP A 18 3.82 -9.75 -1.45
C ASP A 18 4.30 -9.24 -0.06
N ILE A 19 5.03 -10.10 0.66
CA ILE A 19 5.52 -9.79 2.01
C ILE A 19 6.59 -8.68 2.04
N HIS A 20 7.27 -8.43 0.93
CA HIS A 20 8.24 -7.35 0.77
C HIS A 20 7.52 -6.00 0.64
N ASP A 21 6.41 -5.94 -0.07
CA ASP A 21 5.60 -4.71 -0.18
C ASP A 21 4.98 -4.30 1.15
N ILE A 22 4.42 -5.25 1.91
CA ILE A 22 3.79 -4.91 3.20
C ILE A 22 4.82 -4.36 4.21
N ARG A 23 6.10 -4.74 4.10
CA ARG A 23 7.17 -4.12 4.91
C ARG A 23 7.38 -2.66 4.50
N GLY A 24 7.36 -2.38 3.20
CA GLY A 24 7.38 -1.01 2.67
C GLY A 24 6.19 -0.18 3.15
N PHE A 25 5.01 -0.78 3.19
CA PHE A 25 3.79 -0.18 3.73
C PHE A 25 3.90 0.09 5.23
N ALA A 26 4.34 -0.89 6.03
CA ALA A 26 4.41 -0.78 7.49
C ALA A 26 5.29 0.38 7.97
N ASN A 27 6.35 0.72 7.23
CA ASN A 27 7.19 1.89 7.53
C ASN A 27 6.49 3.24 7.31
N ARG A 28 5.39 3.24 6.55
CA ARG A 28 4.61 4.43 6.16
C ARG A 28 3.25 4.48 6.87
N PHE A 29 2.87 3.42 7.56
CA PHE A 29 1.61 3.34 8.30
C PHE A 29 1.59 4.35 9.45
N THR A 30 0.63 5.26 9.42
CA THR A 30 0.50 6.34 10.41
C THR A 30 -0.58 6.05 11.46
N GLY A 31 -1.31 4.93 11.32
CA GLY A 31 -2.38 4.55 12.23
C GLY A 31 -3.74 5.16 11.87
N PRO A 32 -4.80 4.79 12.62
CA PRO A 32 -6.15 5.29 12.38
C PRO A 32 -6.21 6.82 12.49
N GLY A 33 -6.64 7.49 11.42
CA GLY A 33 -6.74 8.95 11.36
C GLY A 33 -5.41 9.69 11.17
N GLY A 34 -4.30 8.97 11.03
CA GLY A 34 -3.03 9.56 10.62
C GLY A 34 -3.11 10.01 9.16
N GLY A 35 -2.60 11.20 8.84
CA GLY A 35 -2.50 11.66 7.45
C GLY A 35 -1.40 10.92 6.69
N VAL A 36 -1.15 11.36 5.45
CA VAL A 36 -0.02 10.91 4.62
C VAL A 36 1.18 11.83 4.88
N PRO A 37 2.27 11.35 5.52
CA PRO A 37 3.50 12.11 5.63
C PRO A 37 4.14 12.32 4.25
N GLN A 38 4.93 13.37 4.12
CA GLN A 38 5.68 13.62 2.89
C GLN A 38 6.56 12.41 2.53
N GLY A 39 6.47 11.94 1.29
CA GLY A 39 7.21 10.76 0.80
C GLY A 39 6.53 9.42 1.08
N CYS A 40 5.35 9.43 1.72
CA CYS A 40 4.53 8.25 1.98
C CYS A 40 3.32 8.16 1.05
N GLU A 41 3.17 9.07 0.09
CA GLU A 41 2.07 9.10 -0.87
C GLU A 41 1.87 7.77 -1.62
N PRO A 42 2.92 6.99 -1.95
CA PRO A 42 2.71 5.67 -2.56
C PRO A 42 1.96 4.67 -1.66
N ALA A 43 1.97 4.84 -0.34
CA ALA A 43 1.28 3.94 0.58
C ALA A 43 -0.19 4.33 0.85
N ASP A 44 -0.68 5.48 0.35
CA ASP A 44 -2.11 5.81 0.32
C ASP A 44 -2.75 5.10 -0.89
N LEU A 45 -3.00 3.80 -0.72
CA LEU A 45 -3.48 2.93 -1.80
C LEU A 45 -4.92 3.27 -2.21
N THR A 46 -5.72 3.80 -1.28
CA THR A 46 -7.11 4.19 -1.51
C THR A 46 -7.25 5.60 -2.07
N GLY A 47 -6.23 6.46 -1.92
CA GLY A 47 -6.25 7.87 -2.28
C GLY A 47 -7.13 8.72 -1.37
N ASN A 48 -7.32 8.28 -0.12
CA ASN A 48 -8.23 8.93 0.84
C ASN A 48 -7.51 9.97 1.73
N GLY A 49 -6.20 10.17 1.54
CA GLY A 49 -5.40 11.09 2.32
C GLY A 49 -4.86 10.52 3.64
N HIS A 50 -4.94 9.20 3.82
CA HIS A 50 -4.47 8.48 5.00
C HIS A 50 -3.68 7.23 4.60
N VAL A 51 -2.72 6.81 5.44
CA VAL A 51 -2.07 5.49 5.31
C VAL A 51 -2.52 4.64 6.49
N GLY A 52 -3.66 3.97 6.30
CA GLY A 52 -4.45 3.36 7.37
C GLY A 52 -4.91 1.94 7.08
N LEU A 53 -5.91 1.49 7.85
CA LEU A 53 -6.43 0.13 7.76
C LEU A 53 -7.22 -0.12 6.46
N ASP A 54 -7.77 0.93 5.84
CA ASP A 54 -8.43 0.82 4.53
C ASP A 54 -7.43 0.45 3.43
N ASP A 55 -6.22 0.98 3.50
CA ASP A 55 -5.13 0.62 2.59
C ASP A 55 -4.63 -0.81 2.84
N VAL A 56 -4.57 -1.25 4.10
CA VAL A 56 -4.28 -2.66 4.43
C VAL A 56 -5.35 -3.59 3.86
N ALA A 57 -6.63 -3.23 3.94
CA ALA A 57 -7.70 -4.04 3.37
C ALA A 57 -7.59 -4.13 1.84
N LEU A 58 -7.25 -3.03 1.17
CA LEU A 58 -6.99 -3.03 -0.27
C LEU A 58 -5.74 -3.85 -0.61
N PHE A 59 -4.67 -3.74 0.17
CA PHE A 59 -3.46 -4.53 0.02
C PHE A 59 -3.75 -6.03 0.08
N GLN A 60 -4.50 -6.48 1.09
CA GLN A 60 -4.90 -7.89 1.23
C GLN A 60 -5.70 -8.41 0.04
N HIS A 61 -6.49 -7.56 -0.61
CA HIS A 61 -7.22 -7.94 -1.82
C HIS A 61 -6.30 -8.11 -3.05
N LEU A 62 -5.15 -7.44 -3.05
CA LEU A 62 -4.17 -7.48 -4.15
C LEU A 62 -3.04 -8.48 -3.92
N TYR A 63 -2.84 -8.93 -2.68
CA TYR A 63 -1.78 -9.84 -2.27
C TYR A 63 -1.79 -11.14 -3.09
N THR A 64 -0.66 -11.44 -3.73
CA THR A 64 -0.47 -12.63 -4.56
C THR A 64 0.24 -13.77 -3.83
N GLY A 65 0.95 -13.48 -2.74
CA GLY A 65 1.54 -14.47 -1.84
C GLY A 65 2.81 -15.16 -2.35
N HIS A 66 3.65 -14.41 -3.06
CA HIS A 66 4.97 -14.86 -3.47
C HIS A 66 6.04 -14.60 -2.40
#